data_AF-A0A9D5WAB3-F1
#
_entry.id   AF-A0A9D5WAB3-F1
#
_cell.length_a   1.000
_cell.length_b   1.000
_cell.length_c   1.000
_cell.angle_alpha   90.00
_cell.angle_beta   90.00
_cell.angle_gamma   90.00
#
_symmetry.space_group_name_H-M   'P 1'
#
loop_
_entity.id
_entity.type
_entity.pdbx_description
1 polymer ?
#
loop_
_entity_poly.entity_id
_entity_poly.type
_entity_poly.pdbx_seq_one_letter_code
_entity_poly.pdbx_strand_id
1 'polypeptide(L)'
;MIRVKSLVVSVLSLFLVVIMASLTEADGVKEETILSVMNSGGVGNGPTQQTVFNISKSYKITYVMTYHWNNGRGTPAGGTIALRSADGKMFGPWGVSTTPGQGGVPNANWIANPNVVIPAGSYTVIDSDPATWAQNGQSGGRGMLEIKGVEAETSPHSVKKESPQGQKGASKQIIESIRNFRLEAIEDPIAALKKYSSVSNLKEFTDIESALFTETPPGVGWKYYIATATYTVVHLMEQTHVVLFYHPWSDTAIITLWEYDKNRFVITRAELILGDYIRQYGKTPFEAQPLWERNSVTITPLLAIQIAVGETLVAFENIFSNSGKVDRNSPFIKQVRSFDKNTQNKEVARAMIVAANLRFERAITALVRYEDDKKFEVYRDAASYLLSSIKMGDFTQLIATIPQTSQETFDFIKANNKKIGMFKVVSVLKTPNDCFIFLSHPIDPNNVLVLWLQTSQGKYGLRQAHFINHSFSASYIGQMKELVKIGRQL
;
A
#
# COMPACT_ATOMS: atom_id res chain seq x y z
N MET A 1 -19.59 73.31 30.86
CA MET A 1 -20.77 73.88 30.18
C MET A 1 -20.82 73.35 28.76
N ILE A 2 -22.03 73.02 28.28
CA ILE A 2 -22.41 72.58 26.93
C ILE A 2 -22.22 71.08 26.61
N ARG A 3 -23.36 70.36 26.68
CA ARG A 3 -23.67 69.07 26.04
C ARG A 3 -24.09 69.32 24.58
N VAL A 4 -23.62 68.51 23.62
CA VAL A 4 -24.31 68.23 22.34
C VAL A 4 -23.90 66.81 21.89
N LYS A 5 -24.74 65.79 22.15
CA LYS A 5 -25.58 65.02 21.19
C LYS A 5 -24.85 64.30 20.04
N SER A 6 -24.93 62.97 20.11
CA SER A 6 -25.29 62.00 19.04
C SER A 6 -24.46 61.89 17.76
N LEU A 7 -23.83 60.71 17.62
CA LEU A 7 -23.89 59.79 16.47
C LEU A 7 -23.85 60.39 15.05
N VAL A 8 -22.77 60.08 14.30
CA VAL A 8 -22.75 59.57 12.91
C VAL A 8 -21.29 59.55 12.40
N VAL A 9 -20.77 58.33 12.21
CA VAL A 9 -19.94 57.83 11.09
C VAL A 9 -18.60 58.51 10.74
N SER A 10 -17.59 57.66 10.54
CA SER A 10 -16.29 57.89 9.88
C SER A 10 -15.17 58.53 10.70
N VAL A 11 -14.20 57.71 11.13
CA VAL A 11 -12.82 57.63 10.59
C VAL A 11 -12.04 56.70 11.52
N LEU A 12 -11.98 55.42 11.17
CA LEU A 12 -10.95 54.47 11.61
C LEU A 12 -10.81 53.41 10.51
N SER A 13 -10.38 53.90 9.34
CA SER A 13 -10.15 53.14 8.12
C SER A 13 -8.78 53.51 7.57
N LEU A 14 -7.73 53.23 8.34
CA LEU A 14 -6.37 53.25 7.82
C LEU A 14 -5.44 52.33 8.61
N PHE A 15 -5.88 51.11 8.93
CA PHE A 15 -4.98 49.99 9.29
C PHE A 15 -5.65 48.62 9.04
N LEU A 16 -6.44 48.54 7.97
CA LEU A 16 -7.05 47.30 7.47
C LEU A 16 -7.22 47.38 5.94
N VAL A 17 -6.12 47.51 5.18
CA VAL A 17 -6.15 47.61 3.70
C VAL A 17 -5.14 46.68 3.00
N VAL A 18 -4.56 45.66 3.66
CA VAL A 18 -3.78 44.62 2.95
C VAL A 18 -4.17 43.18 3.34
N ILE A 19 -5.27 42.98 4.07
CA ILE A 19 -5.85 41.64 4.29
C ILE A 19 -7.37 41.74 4.20
N MET A 20 -7.91 42.01 3.00
CA MET A 20 -9.32 41.80 2.60
C MET A 20 -9.49 42.01 1.08
N ALA A 21 -8.58 41.41 0.32
CA ALA A 21 -8.72 41.01 -1.09
C ALA A 21 -7.64 39.93 -1.24
N SER A 22 -7.91 38.66 -0.95
CA SER A 22 -8.81 37.81 -1.72
C SER A 22 -9.54 36.82 -0.82
N LEU A 23 -10.80 37.11 -0.54
CA LEU A 23 -11.79 36.11 -0.13
C LEU A 23 -12.97 36.29 -1.07
N THR A 24 -12.83 35.72 -2.27
CA THR A 24 -13.88 35.14 -3.14
C THR A 24 -13.29 34.96 -4.54
N GLU A 25 -12.65 33.83 -4.74
CA GLU A 25 -12.84 32.98 -5.93
C GLU A 25 -12.39 31.59 -5.48
N ALA A 26 -13.33 30.84 -4.91
CA ALA A 26 -13.25 29.41 -5.08
C ALA A 26 -13.43 29.21 -6.59
N ASP A 27 -12.34 28.87 -7.29
CA ASP A 27 -12.46 28.29 -8.62
C ASP A 27 -13.23 26.98 -8.46
N GLY A 28 -14.55 27.08 -8.50
CA GLY A 28 -15.44 25.95 -8.60
C GLY A 28 -15.20 25.35 -9.97
N VAL A 29 -14.30 24.37 -10.05
CA VAL A 29 -14.08 23.67 -11.30
C VAL A 29 -15.39 22.97 -11.68
N LYS A 30 -16.07 23.51 -12.68
CA LYS A 30 -17.43 23.14 -13.05
C LYS A 30 -17.39 21.82 -13.81
N GLU A 31 -18.12 20.82 -13.31
CA GLU A 31 -18.34 19.58 -14.05
C GLU A 31 -19.18 19.86 -15.30
N GLU A 32 -18.71 19.37 -16.45
CA GLU A 32 -19.36 19.54 -17.75
C GLU A 32 -19.71 18.21 -18.40
N THR A 33 -20.77 18.21 -19.21
CA THR A 33 -21.16 17.06 -20.03
C THR A 33 -20.27 17.00 -21.28
N ILE A 34 -19.39 16.00 -21.31
CA ILE A 34 -18.43 15.76 -22.40
C ILE A 34 -19.13 15.13 -23.61
N LEU A 35 -20.04 14.19 -23.35
CA LEU A 35 -20.91 13.60 -24.38
C LEU A 35 -22.25 13.25 -23.75
N SER A 36 -23.34 13.60 -24.42
CA SER A 36 -24.63 12.98 -24.17
C SER A 36 -25.28 12.61 -25.50
N VAL A 37 -25.67 11.34 -25.61
CA VAL A 37 -26.47 10.80 -26.73
C VAL A 37 -27.81 10.25 -26.22
N MET A 38 -28.20 10.64 -25.00
CA MET A 38 -29.50 10.37 -24.40
C MET A 38 -30.61 11.12 -25.14
N ASN A 39 -31.79 10.51 -25.25
CA ASN A 39 -33.00 11.17 -25.73
C ASN A 39 -34.26 10.43 -25.25
N SER A 40 -35.43 11.04 -25.40
CA SER A 40 -36.72 10.52 -24.92
C SER A 40 -37.52 9.74 -25.97
N GLY A 41 -36.95 9.45 -27.14
CA GLY A 41 -37.60 8.68 -28.20
C GLY A 41 -37.70 7.19 -27.86
N GLY A 42 -38.56 6.45 -28.57
CA GLY A 42 -38.61 4.99 -28.44
C GLY A 42 -37.25 4.34 -28.74
N VAL A 43 -36.91 3.26 -28.03
CA VAL A 43 -35.58 2.63 -28.08
C VAL A 43 -35.66 1.16 -28.47
N GLY A 44 -34.65 0.69 -29.19
CA GLY A 44 -34.30 -0.72 -29.34
C GLY A 44 -33.06 -1.06 -28.52
N ASN A 45 -32.65 -2.32 -28.50
CA ASN A 45 -31.42 -2.76 -27.80
C ASN A 45 -30.33 -3.10 -28.82
N GLY A 46 -29.08 -3.17 -28.37
CA GLY A 46 -27.95 -3.54 -29.21
C GLY A 46 -27.54 -2.38 -30.12
N PRO A 47 -26.57 -1.54 -29.70
CA PRO A 47 -26.01 -0.49 -30.54
C PRO A 47 -25.57 -1.05 -31.90
N THR A 48 -26.08 -0.46 -32.99
CA THR A 48 -25.72 -0.83 -34.37
C THR A 48 -24.50 -0.05 -34.87
N GLN A 49 -24.06 0.96 -34.11
CA GLN A 49 -22.86 1.74 -34.34
C GLN A 49 -22.04 1.84 -33.05
N GLN A 50 -20.72 1.96 -33.19
CA GLN A 50 -19.84 2.16 -32.04
C GLN A 50 -20.12 3.52 -31.39
N THR A 51 -20.26 3.52 -30.06
CA THR A 51 -20.36 4.75 -29.29
C THR A 51 -18.95 5.33 -29.11
N VAL A 52 -18.61 6.30 -29.96
CA VAL A 52 -17.31 7.00 -29.93
C VAL A 52 -17.49 8.47 -29.60
N PHE A 53 -16.56 9.04 -28.83
CA PHE A 53 -16.47 10.48 -28.58
C PHE A 53 -15.03 10.98 -28.68
N ASN A 54 -14.87 12.27 -28.93
CA ASN A 54 -13.57 12.93 -29.03
C ASN A 54 -13.50 14.07 -28.00
N ILE A 55 -12.36 14.20 -27.35
CA ILE A 55 -12.04 15.33 -26.49
C ILE A 55 -10.75 15.99 -26.98
N SER A 56 -10.75 17.31 -27.10
CA SER A 56 -9.59 18.09 -27.55
C SER A 56 -8.66 18.50 -26.41
N LYS A 57 -9.10 18.29 -25.16
CA LYS A 57 -8.39 18.59 -23.92
C LYS A 57 -8.48 17.40 -22.97
N SER A 58 -7.63 17.37 -21.96
CA SER A 58 -7.68 16.34 -20.92
C SER A 58 -8.87 16.58 -19.99
N TYR A 59 -9.55 15.52 -19.60
CA TYR A 59 -10.68 15.57 -18.68
C TYR A 59 -10.53 14.54 -17.57
N LYS A 60 -10.77 14.94 -16.32
CA LYS A 60 -11.13 14.00 -15.27
C LYS A 60 -12.57 13.56 -15.49
N ILE A 61 -12.76 12.34 -15.98
CA ILE A 61 -14.09 11.72 -16.11
C ILE A 61 -14.60 11.36 -14.73
N THR A 62 -15.64 12.04 -14.30
CA THR A 62 -16.25 11.90 -12.99
C THR A 62 -17.50 11.02 -13.05
N TYR A 63 -18.18 10.97 -14.20
CA TYR A 63 -19.45 10.28 -14.37
C TYR A 63 -19.56 9.66 -15.76
N VAL A 64 -19.99 8.40 -15.82
CA VAL A 64 -20.35 7.70 -17.06
C VAL A 64 -21.63 6.92 -16.79
N MET A 65 -22.65 7.12 -17.62
CA MET A 65 -23.93 6.43 -17.49
C MET A 65 -24.40 5.86 -18.82
N THR A 66 -24.72 4.56 -18.83
CA THR A 66 -25.36 3.86 -19.96
C THR A 66 -26.79 3.47 -19.61
N TYR A 67 -27.65 3.37 -20.63
CA TYR A 67 -29.07 3.01 -20.45
C TYR A 67 -29.39 1.65 -21.06
N HIS A 68 -29.93 0.71 -20.28
CA HIS A 68 -30.21 -0.67 -20.64
C HIS A 68 -31.72 -0.95 -20.54
N TRP A 69 -32.43 -0.78 -21.65
CA TRP A 69 -33.89 -0.94 -21.65
C TRP A 69 -34.32 -2.41 -21.71
N ASN A 70 -33.66 -3.20 -22.55
CA ASN A 70 -33.90 -4.63 -22.75
C ASN A 70 -35.38 -5.02 -22.89
N ASN A 71 -36.09 -4.41 -23.85
CA ASN A 71 -37.52 -4.66 -24.07
C ASN A 71 -38.39 -4.39 -22.81
N GLY A 72 -37.98 -3.43 -21.97
CA GLY A 72 -38.64 -3.09 -20.72
C GLY A 72 -38.31 -4.00 -19.54
N ARG A 73 -37.38 -4.96 -19.70
CA ARG A 73 -36.95 -5.87 -18.63
C ARG A 73 -35.73 -5.38 -17.87
N GLY A 74 -34.99 -4.42 -18.44
CA GLY A 74 -33.72 -3.97 -17.90
C GLY A 74 -32.70 -5.10 -17.78
N THR A 75 -31.84 -5.07 -16.76
CA THR A 75 -30.81 -6.10 -16.57
C THR A 75 -30.99 -6.87 -15.26
N PRO A 76 -30.64 -8.17 -15.19
CA PRO A 76 -30.68 -8.93 -13.95
C PRO A 76 -29.74 -8.36 -12.86
N ALA A 77 -28.60 -7.79 -13.28
CA ALA A 77 -27.64 -7.09 -12.45
C ALA A 77 -26.88 -6.04 -13.28
N GLY A 78 -26.15 -5.14 -12.61
CA GLY A 78 -25.20 -4.25 -13.27
C GLY A 78 -23.97 -4.99 -13.78
N GLY A 79 -23.35 -4.48 -14.85
CA GLY A 79 -22.10 -4.99 -15.41
C GLY A 79 -20.96 -4.00 -15.23
N THR A 80 -20.22 -3.76 -16.32
CA THR A 80 -19.10 -2.84 -16.34
C THR A 80 -19.08 -1.95 -17.58
N ILE A 81 -18.63 -0.71 -17.40
CA ILE A 81 -18.37 0.24 -18.49
C ILE A 81 -16.86 0.51 -18.54
N ALA A 82 -16.28 0.64 -19.73
CA ALA A 82 -14.91 1.07 -19.94
C ALA A 82 -14.82 2.05 -21.12
N LEU A 83 -13.74 2.81 -21.20
CA LEU A 83 -13.38 3.61 -22.37
C LEU A 83 -12.12 3.05 -23.00
N ARG A 84 -12.14 2.82 -24.30
CA ARG A 84 -10.98 2.40 -25.07
C ARG A 84 -10.53 3.55 -25.95
N SER A 85 -9.34 4.09 -25.74
CA SER A 85 -8.78 5.10 -26.65
C SER A 85 -8.44 4.50 -28.02
N ALA A 86 -8.28 5.35 -29.03
CA ALA A 86 -7.94 4.95 -30.40
C ALA A 86 -6.63 4.14 -30.52
N ASP A 87 -5.68 4.33 -29.60
CA ASP A 87 -4.44 3.54 -29.49
C ASP A 87 -4.61 2.21 -28.75
N GLY A 88 -5.84 1.89 -28.32
CA GLY A 88 -6.20 0.63 -27.67
C GLY A 88 -6.07 0.63 -26.14
N LYS A 89 -5.62 1.73 -25.49
CA LYS A 89 -5.58 1.80 -24.01
C LYS A 89 -6.98 1.74 -23.44
N MET A 90 -7.16 0.85 -22.45
CA MET A 90 -8.41 0.67 -21.73
C MET A 90 -8.40 1.48 -20.43
N PHE A 91 -9.46 2.26 -20.21
CA PHE A 91 -9.78 2.94 -18.96
C PHE A 91 -11.03 2.27 -18.40
N GLY A 92 -10.90 1.58 -17.27
CA GLY A 92 -11.89 0.59 -16.82
C GLY A 92 -11.41 -0.85 -17.12
N PRO A 93 -12.28 -1.86 -17.06
CA PRO A 93 -13.72 -1.77 -16.79
C PRO A 93 -14.03 -1.33 -15.37
N TRP A 94 -14.99 -0.42 -15.23
CA TRP A 94 -15.53 0.03 -13.95
C TRP A 94 -16.84 -0.69 -13.68
N GLY A 95 -16.99 -1.26 -12.49
CA GLY A 95 -18.29 -1.74 -12.02
C GLY A 95 -19.28 -0.58 -11.88
N VAL A 96 -20.55 -0.86 -12.14
CA VAL A 96 -21.62 0.13 -12.15
C VAL A 96 -22.56 -0.03 -10.95
N SER A 97 -23.08 1.07 -10.43
CA SER A 97 -24.30 1.06 -9.63
C SER A 97 -25.51 1.17 -10.56
N THR A 98 -26.60 0.47 -10.24
CA THR A 98 -27.80 0.47 -11.07
C THR A 98 -28.97 1.22 -10.44
N THR A 99 -29.77 1.92 -11.25
CA THR A 99 -31.05 2.51 -10.81
C THR A 99 -32.17 2.19 -11.82
N PRO A 100 -33.45 2.22 -11.39
CA PRO A 100 -34.57 2.03 -12.31
C PRO A 100 -34.61 3.09 -13.42
N GLY A 101 -34.96 2.67 -14.63
CA GLY A 101 -35.15 3.51 -15.80
C GLY A 101 -36.56 4.09 -15.94
N GLN A 102 -36.81 4.69 -17.09
CA GLN A 102 -38.13 5.25 -17.42
C GLN A 102 -39.20 4.15 -17.35
N GLY A 103 -40.32 4.46 -16.69
CA GLY A 103 -41.41 3.50 -16.49
C GLY A 103 -41.13 2.42 -15.44
N GLY A 104 -40.06 2.57 -14.63
CA GLY A 104 -39.74 1.64 -13.54
C GLY A 104 -38.95 0.40 -13.98
N VAL A 105 -38.39 0.39 -15.19
CA VAL A 105 -37.57 -0.72 -15.71
C VAL A 105 -36.39 -0.97 -14.77
N PRO A 106 -36.25 -2.17 -14.16
CA PRO A 106 -35.25 -2.39 -13.12
C PRO A 106 -33.83 -2.38 -13.69
N ASN A 107 -32.87 -1.82 -12.95
CA ASN A 107 -31.46 -1.76 -13.31
C ASN A 107 -31.11 -1.16 -14.69
N ALA A 108 -31.97 -0.30 -15.24
CA ALA A 108 -31.77 0.23 -16.57
C ALA A 108 -30.69 1.31 -16.65
N ASN A 109 -30.46 2.12 -15.60
CA ASN A 109 -29.37 3.08 -15.62
C ASN A 109 -28.14 2.45 -14.99
N TRP A 110 -27.07 2.31 -15.75
CA TRP A 110 -25.78 1.84 -15.26
C TRP A 110 -24.86 3.02 -15.06
N ILE A 111 -24.48 3.31 -13.83
CA ILE A 111 -23.71 4.51 -13.48
C ILE A 111 -22.35 4.10 -12.93
N ALA A 112 -21.28 4.54 -13.58
CA ALA A 112 -19.91 4.49 -13.10
C ALA A 112 -19.44 5.90 -12.71
N ASN A 113 -18.62 5.99 -11.65
CA ASN A 113 -18.00 7.24 -11.21
C ASN A 113 -16.47 7.10 -11.22
N PRO A 114 -15.82 7.12 -12.41
CA PRO A 114 -14.44 6.66 -12.55
C PRO A 114 -13.42 7.52 -11.81
N ASN A 115 -13.62 8.84 -11.78
CA ASN A 115 -12.65 9.83 -11.31
C ASN A 115 -11.27 9.69 -11.97
N VAL A 116 -11.25 9.32 -13.26
CA VAL A 116 -10.05 9.04 -14.05
C VAL A 116 -9.78 10.19 -15.01
N VAL A 117 -8.55 10.70 -15.04
CA VAL A 117 -8.13 11.65 -16.09
C VAL A 117 -7.86 10.87 -17.37
N ILE A 118 -8.57 11.23 -18.44
CA ILE A 118 -8.31 10.76 -19.79
C ILE A 118 -7.73 11.93 -20.61
N PRO A 119 -6.64 11.71 -21.37
CA PRO A 119 -6.06 12.76 -22.20
C PRO A 119 -6.97 13.11 -23.40
N ALA A 120 -6.71 14.25 -24.04
CA ALA A 120 -7.27 14.56 -25.35
C ALA A 120 -7.10 13.37 -26.31
N GLY A 121 -8.16 12.99 -27.02
CA GLY A 121 -8.17 11.80 -27.87
C GLY A 121 -9.56 11.34 -28.26
N SER A 122 -9.59 10.26 -29.04
CA SER A 122 -10.82 9.57 -29.44
C SER A 122 -11.01 8.30 -28.62
N TYR A 123 -12.23 8.07 -28.14
CA TYR A 123 -12.56 7.00 -27.22
C TYR A 123 -13.81 6.25 -27.67
N THR A 124 -13.71 4.93 -27.74
CA THR A 124 -14.85 4.02 -27.87
C THR A 124 -15.32 3.58 -26.48
N VAL A 125 -16.61 3.69 -26.20
CA VAL A 125 -17.19 3.17 -24.97
C VAL A 125 -17.43 1.67 -25.12
N ILE A 126 -16.96 0.91 -24.14
CA ILE A 126 -17.09 -0.54 -24.06
C ILE A 126 -18.04 -0.87 -22.91
N ASP A 127 -19.13 -1.55 -23.23
CA ASP A 127 -20.10 -2.02 -22.25
C ASP A 127 -20.03 -3.55 -22.18
N SER A 128 -20.13 -4.13 -20.99
CA SER A 128 -20.07 -5.58 -20.80
C SER A 128 -21.32 -6.34 -21.26
N ASP A 129 -22.45 -5.65 -21.41
CA ASP A 129 -23.71 -6.21 -21.90
C ASP A 129 -24.31 -5.31 -23.00
N PRO A 130 -23.63 -5.20 -24.15
CA PRO A 130 -24.07 -4.32 -25.23
C PRO A 130 -25.40 -4.77 -25.84
N ALA A 131 -25.78 -6.05 -25.67
CA ALA A 131 -27.05 -6.58 -26.18
C ALA A 131 -28.28 -5.95 -25.50
N THR A 132 -28.13 -5.48 -24.26
CA THR A 132 -29.20 -4.80 -23.51
C THR A 132 -29.14 -3.28 -23.59
N TRP A 133 -28.01 -2.72 -24.06
CA TRP A 133 -27.77 -1.29 -24.18
C TRP A 133 -28.72 -0.65 -25.22
N ALA A 134 -29.50 0.34 -24.78
CA ALA A 134 -30.50 1.02 -25.56
C ALA A 134 -29.90 1.93 -26.63
N GLN A 135 -30.56 2.00 -27.80
CA GLN A 135 -30.23 2.87 -28.92
C GLN A 135 -31.48 3.23 -29.72
N ASN A 136 -31.42 4.29 -30.52
CA ASN A 136 -32.41 4.58 -31.55
C ASN A 136 -31.85 5.44 -32.70
N GLY A 137 -32.70 5.79 -33.67
CA GLY A 137 -32.33 6.66 -34.79
C GLY A 137 -31.77 8.02 -34.36
N GLN A 138 -32.28 8.62 -33.28
CA GLN A 138 -31.80 9.91 -32.76
C GLN A 138 -30.41 9.83 -32.12
N SER A 139 -30.06 8.68 -31.53
CA SER A 139 -28.68 8.41 -31.07
C SER A 139 -27.70 8.10 -32.22
N GLY A 140 -28.21 7.93 -33.45
CA GLY A 140 -27.44 7.49 -34.61
C GLY A 140 -27.06 6.01 -34.56
N GLY A 141 -27.85 5.17 -33.88
CA GLY A 141 -27.54 3.76 -33.64
C GLY A 141 -26.48 3.50 -32.56
N ARG A 142 -25.99 4.56 -31.90
CA ARG A 142 -25.02 4.47 -30.79
C ARG A 142 -25.75 4.15 -29.49
N GLY A 143 -25.07 3.44 -28.59
CA GLY A 143 -25.59 3.18 -27.26
C GLY A 143 -25.80 4.48 -26.49
N MET A 144 -26.98 4.62 -25.89
CA MET A 144 -27.40 5.76 -25.08
C MET A 144 -26.47 5.94 -23.88
N LEU A 145 -25.82 7.10 -23.82
CA LEU A 145 -24.69 7.36 -22.94
C LEU A 145 -24.69 8.83 -22.51
N GLU A 146 -24.34 9.06 -21.26
CA GLU A 146 -23.91 10.37 -20.75
C GLU A 146 -22.53 10.25 -20.09
N ILE A 147 -21.62 11.15 -20.43
CA ILE A 147 -20.29 11.29 -19.81
C ILE A 147 -20.16 12.72 -19.29
N LYS A 148 -19.72 12.85 -18.05
CA LYS A 148 -19.35 14.14 -17.46
C LYS A 148 -17.93 14.10 -16.90
N GLY A 149 -17.32 15.27 -16.84
CA GLY A 149 -16.00 15.43 -16.30
C GLY A 149 -15.62 16.87 -16.09
N VAL A 150 -14.39 17.05 -15.62
CA VAL A 150 -13.79 18.34 -15.32
C VAL A 150 -12.54 18.50 -16.17
N GLU A 151 -12.40 19.62 -16.88
CA GLU A 151 -11.21 19.94 -17.68
C GLU A 151 -9.96 19.93 -16.77
N ALA A 152 -8.91 19.24 -17.21
CA ALA A 152 -7.64 19.14 -16.48
C ALA A 152 -6.54 19.87 -17.28
N GLU A 153 -5.90 20.88 -16.69
CA GLU A 153 -4.85 21.66 -17.36
C GLU A 153 -3.60 20.82 -17.66
N THR A 154 -3.08 20.99 -18.89
CA THR A 154 -1.78 20.46 -19.30
C THR A 154 -0.82 21.63 -19.52
N SER A 155 0.21 21.80 -18.68
CA SER A 155 1.32 22.72 -18.99
C SER A 155 2.13 22.20 -20.20
N PRO A 156 2.44 23.04 -21.20
CA PRO A 156 3.07 22.60 -22.43
C PRO A 156 4.61 22.62 -22.31
N HIS A 157 5.24 21.45 -22.29
CA HIS A 157 6.60 21.28 -22.84
C HIS A 157 6.63 20.01 -23.71
N SER A 158 6.54 20.26 -25.01
CA SER A 158 6.91 19.43 -26.17
C SER A 158 7.22 17.95 -25.91
N VAL A 159 6.25 17.13 -26.31
CA VAL A 159 6.34 15.69 -26.55
C VAL A 159 7.42 15.38 -27.59
N LYS A 160 8.44 14.61 -27.21
CA LYS A 160 9.00 13.58 -28.09
C LYS A 160 8.38 12.25 -27.65
N LYS A 161 7.81 11.53 -28.61
CA LYS A 161 7.24 10.18 -28.46
C LYS A 161 8.23 9.27 -27.73
N GLU A 162 7.79 8.66 -26.62
CA GLU A 162 8.37 7.39 -26.17
C GLU A 162 7.28 6.37 -25.84
N SER A 163 7.63 5.13 -26.15
CA SER A 163 6.83 3.93 -26.37
C SER A 163 6.37 3.25 -25.05
N PRO A 164 5.65 2.09 -25.11
CA PRO A 164 5.13 1.33 -23.95
C PRO A 164 6.16 0.85 -22.89
N GLN A 165 7.42 1.31 -22.95
CA GLN A 165 8.43 1.10 -21.91
C GLN A 165 8.21 1.98 -20.66
N GLY A 166 7.44 3.07 -20.73
CA GLY A 166 7.25 4.03 -19.63
C GLY A 166 6.51 3.51 -18.38
N GLN A 167 5.47 2.67 -18.52
CA GLN A 167 4.75 2.10 -17.36
C GLN A 167 5.53 0.99 -16.63
N LYS A 168 6.38 0.24 -17.34
CA LYS A 168 7.42 -0.60 -16.70
C LYS A 168 8.51 0.26 -16.06
N GLY A 169 8.80 1.44 -16.63
CA GLY A 169 9.73 2.43 -16.11
C GLY A 169 9.35 2.98 -14.75
N ALA A 170 8.14 3.54 -14.57
CA ALA A 170 7.69 4.12 -13.30
C ALA A 170 7.59 3.09 -12.17
N SER A 171 7.00 1.91 -12.44
CA SER A 171 6.95 0.80 -11.47
C SER A 171 8.36 0.31 -11.09
N LYS A 172 9.31 0.28 -12.04
CA LYS A 172 10.70 -0.06 -11.77
C LYS A 172 11.40 1.05 -10.97
N GLN A 173 11.12 2.32 -11.28
CA GLN A 173 11.71 3.49 -10.63
C GLN A 173 11.27 3.63 -9.18
N ILE A 174 10.00 3.36 -8.82
CA ILE A 174 9.59 3.39 -7.41
C ILE A 174 10.25 2.26 -6.62
N ILE A 175 10.32 1.06 -7.18
CA ILE A 175 11.01 -0.08 -6.53
C ILE A 175 12.50 0.21 -6.37
N GLU A 176 13.13 0.84 -7.36
CA GLU A 176 14.51 1.30 -7.28
C GLU A 176 14.69 2.42 -6.25
N SER A 177 13.75 3.37 -6.17
CA SER A 177 13.77 4.44 -5.17
C SER A 177 13.65 3.91 -3.74
N ILE A 178 12.74 2.95 -3.51
CA ILE A 178 12.59 2.26 -2.23
C ILE A 178 13.89 1.52 -1.89
N ARG A 179 14.47 0.78 -2.84
CA ARG A 179 15.73 0.07 -2.63
C ARG A 179 16.86 1.02 -2.24
N ASN A 180 17.02 2.12 -2.98
CA ASN A 180 18.08 3.10 -2.74
C ASN A 180 17.88 3.84 -1.41
N PHE A 181 16.64 4.22 -1.08
CA PHE A 181 16.30 4.77 0.23
C PHE A 181 16.74 3.84 1.35
N ARG A 182 16.43 2.54 1.26
CA ARG A 182 16.83 1.57 2.29
C ARG A 182 18.34 1.43 2.42
N LEU A 183 19.03 1.29 1.29
CA LEU A 183 20.49 1.19 1.24
C LEU A 183 21.14 2.37 1.96
N GLU A 184 20.71 3.57 1.62
CA GLU A 184 21.25 4.79 2.21
C GLU A 184 20.82 4.93 3.68
N ALA A 185 19.62 4.50 4.04
CA ALA A 185 19.13 4.59 5.41
C ALA A 185 19.84 3.63 6.38
N ILE A 186 20.38 2.52 5.89
CA ILE A 186 21.21 1.61 6.67
C ILE A 186 22.55 2.28 7.04
N GLU A 187 23.11 3.05 6.13
CA GLU A 187 24.37 3.78 6.35
C GLU A 187 24.14 5.05 7.19
N ASP A 188 23.22 5.91 6.75
CA ASP A 188 22.83 7.15 7.41
C ASP A 188 21.31 7.40 7.24
N PRO A 189 20.50 6.99 8.23
CA PRO A 189 19.04 7.14 8.17
C PRO A 189 18.59 8.59 8.12
N ILE A 190 19.30 9.50 8.79
CA ILE A 190 18.92 10.92 8.84
C ILE A 190 19.16 11.56 7.47
N ALA A 191 20.31 11.29 6.85
CA ALA A 191 20.59 11.76 5.50
C ALA A 191 19.63 11.15 4.47
N ALA A 192 19.32 9.86 4.58
CA ALA A 192 18.36 9.20 3.70
C ALA A 192 16.96 9.79 3.85
N LEU A 193 16.45 10.00 5.06
CA LEU A 193 15.15 10.61 5.28
C LEU A 193 15.09 12.02 4.70
N LYS A 194 16.12 12.86 4.92
CA LYS A 194 16.25 14.18 4.28
C LYS A 194 16.28 14.10 2.76
N LYS A 195 17.00 13.11 2.23
CA LYS A 195 17.13 12.93 0.79
C LYS A 195 15.86 12.45 0.16
N TYR A 196 15.09 11.56 0.78
CA TYR A 196 13.93 10.91 0.15
C TYR A 196 12.59 11.49 0.58
N SER A 197 12.54 12.38 1.57
CA SER A 197 11.29 12.96 2.07
C SER A 197 11.15 14.43 1.69
N SER A 198 9.91 14.91 1.63
CA SER A 198 9.65 16.35 1.57
C SER A 198 10.01 17.01 2.90
N VAL A 199 10.38 18.30 2.85
CA VAL A 199 10.76 19.07 4.05
C VAL A 199 9.64 19.07 5.10
N SER A 200 8.39 19.20 4.66
CA SER A 200 7.22 19.13 5.54
C SER A 200 7.02 17.76 6.19
N ASN A 201 7.46 16.68 5.54
CA ASN A 201 7.31 15.31 6.03
C ASN A 201 8.40 14.90 7.04
N LEU A 202 9.54 15.60 7.09
CA LEU A 202 10.59 15.30 8.07
C LEU A 202 10.08 15.37 9.51
N LYS A 203 9.12 16.26 9.79
CA LYS A 203 8.48 16.31 11.11
C LYS A 203 7.76 15.01 11.44
N GLU A 204 7.07 14.38 10.49
CA GLU A 204 6.35 13.13 10.74
C GLU A 204 7.32 12.00 11.11
N PHE A 205 8.47 11.94 10.45
CA PHE A 205 9.53 10.99 10.80
C PHE A 205 10.15 11.28 12.17
N THR A 206 10.35 12.56 12.53
CA THR A 206 10.79 12.93 13.89
C THR A 206 9.76 12.56 14.95
N ASP A 207 8.47 12.73 14.66
CA ASP A 207 7.38 12.34 15.56
C ASP A 207 7.37 10.80 15.72
N ILE A 208 7.57 10.04 14.64
CA ILE A 208 7.68 8.56 14.67
C ILE A 208 8.92 8.12 15.46
N GLU A 209 10.07 8.75 15.25
CA GLU A 209 11.31 8.44 15.98
C GLU A 209 11.11 8.65 17.49
N SER A 210 10.55 9.79 17.87
CA SER A 210 10.27 10.12 19.27
C SER A 210 9.24 9.17 19.91
N ALA A 211 8.33 8.62 19.09
CA ALA A 211 7.32 7.68 19.52
C ALA A 211 7.84 6.25 19.64
N LEU A 212 8.69 5.81 18.71
CA LEU A 212 9.06 4.40 18.56
C LEU A 212 10.39 4.05 19.19
N PHE A 213 11.37 4.96 19.17
CA PHE A 213 12.78 4.71 19.50
C PHE A 213 13.20 5.43 20.78
N THR A 214 12.39 5.34 21.84
CA THR A 214 12.56 6.14 23.05
C THR A 214 13.82 5.80 23.83
N GLU A 215 14.20 4.52 23.89
CA GLU A 215 15.38 4.05 24.63
C GLU A 215 16.54 3.69 23.68
N THR A 216 16.34 3.86 22.38
CA THR A 216 17.32 3.50 21.35
C THR A 216 18.13 4.74 20.95
N PRO A 217 19.47 4.65 20.79
CA PRO A 217 20.26 5.79 20.33
C PRO A 217 19.75 6.37 19.00
N PRO A 218 19.82 7.70 18.78
CA PRO A 218 19.32 8.34 17.58
C PRO A 218 19.84 7.68 16.29
N GLY A 219 18.95 7.45 15.33
CA GLY A 219 19.27 6.76 14.07
C GLY A 219 19.47 5.25 14.17
N VAL A 220 19.86 4.67 15.32
CA VAL A 220 20.00 3.20 15.44
C VAL A 220 18.66 2.50 15.24
N GLY A 221 17.59 3.06 15.81
CA GLY A 221 16.23 2.55 15.63
C GLY A 221 15.80 2.54 14.16
N TRP A 222 16.09 3.62 13.42
CA TRP A 222 15.83 3.68 11.98
C TRP A 222 16.64 2.67 11.18
N LYS A 223 17.94 2.53 11.46
CA LYS A 223 18.80 1.54 10.80
C LYS A 223 18.24 0.14 10.98
N TYR A 224 17.90 -0.22 12.22
CA TYR A 224 17.29 -1.51 12.53
C TYR A 224 15.95 -1.66 11.81
N TYR A 225 15.01 -0.73 12.02
CA TYR A 225 13.67 -0.82 11.44
C TYR A 225 13.69 -0.96 9.92
N ILE A 226 14.47 -0.13 9.22
CA ILE A 226 14.53 -0.12 7.75
C ILE A 226 15.32 -1.32 7.21
N ALA A 227 16.37 -1.78 7.90
CA ALA A 227 17.11 -2.96 7.47
C ALA A 227 16.26 -4.23 7.49
N THR A 228 15.29 -4.31 8.39
CA THR A 228 14.58 -5.55 8.70
C THR A 228 13.14 -5.52 8.20
N ALA A 229 12.50 -4.36 8.04
CA ALA A 229 11.12 -4.30 7.56
C ALA A 229 10.94 -4.90 6.17
N THR A 230 9.96 -5.80 6.00
CA THR A 230 9.44 -6.20 4.68
C THR A 230 8.61 -5.06 4.09
N TYR A 231 8.44 -5.04 2.77
CA TYR A 231 7.64 -4.02 2.11
C TYR A 231 6.74 -4.56 1.01
N THR A 232 5.61 -3.89 0.82
CA THR A 232 4.75 -4.05 -0.36
C THR A 232 4.34 -2.66 -0.87
N VAL A 233 4.04 -2.58 -2.16
CA VAL A 233 3.71 -1.33 -2.86
C VAL A 233 2.32 -1.45 -3.46
N VAL A 234 1.45 -0.51 -3.11
CA VAL A 234 0.17 -0.32 -3.77
C VAL A 234 0.24 0.90 -4.67
N HIS A 235 -0.08 0.71 -5.94
CA HIS A 235 -0.20 1.80 -6.91
C HIS A 235 -1.58 2.46 -6.78
N LEU A 236 -1.62 3.74 -6.41
CA LEU A 236 -2.88 4.50 -6.39
C LEU A 236 -3.14 5.16 -7.74
N MET A 237 -2.14 5.88 -8.27
CA MET A 237 -2.18 6.65 -9.52
C MET A 237 -0.79 6.65 -10.16
N GLU A 238 -0.67 7.08 -11.44
CA GLU A 238 0.57 6.93 -12.25
C GLU A 238 1.86 7.45 -11.59
N GLN A 239 1.77 8.39 -10.64
CA GLN A 239 2.90 9.00 -9.94
C GLN A 239 2.77 8.97 -8.41
N THR A 240 1.81 8.21 -7.87
CA THR A 240 1.53 8.16 -6.43
C THR A 240 1.41 6.71 -5.96
N HIS A 241 2.31 6.34 -5.06
CA HIS A 241 2.39 4.99 -4.51
C HIS A 241 2.27 5.02 -3.00
N VAL A 242 1.58 4.04 -2.44
CA VAL A 242 1.61 3.77 -1.00
C VAL A 242 2.53 2.59 -0.77
N VAL A 243 3.51 2.78 0.11
CA VAL A 243 4.47 1.74 0.49
C VAL A 243 4.27 1.42 1.96
N LEU A 244 4.00 0.16 2.26
CA LEU A 244 4.01 -0.37 3.61
C LEU A 244 5.41 -0.88 3.94
N PHE A 245 6.02 -0.38 5.01
CA PHE A 245 7.20 -0.98 5.64
C PHE A 245 6.74 -1.68 6.92
N TYR A 246 6.48 -2.99 6.83
CA TYR A 246 6.06 -3.81 7.96
C TYR A 246 7.28 -4.45 8.63
N HIS A 247 7.40 -4.35 9.95
CA HIS A 247 8.47 -4.92 10.75
C HIS A 247 7.98 -6.19 11.47
N PRO A 248 8.24 -7.40 10.92
CA PRO A 248 7.66 -8.66 11.39
C PRO A 248 7.77 -8.92 12.89
N TRP A 249 8.93 -8.59 13.48
CA TRP A 249 9.26 -8.96 14.87
C TRP A 249 8.57 -8.09 15.90
N SER A 250 8.41 -6.80 15.61
CA SER A 250 7.64 -5.88 16.45
C SER A 250 6.16 -5.84 16.06
N ASP A 251 5.76 -6.43 14.93
CA ASP A 251 4.38 -6.36 14.41
C ASP A 251 3.87 -4.90 14.34
N THR A 252 4.74 -4.02 13.85
CA THR A 252 4.48 -2.60 13.58
C THR A 252 4.68 -2.32 12.09
N ALA A 253 4.07 -1.25 11.59
CA ALA A 253 4.22 -0.84 10.21
C ALA A 253 4.33 0.67 10.07
N ILE A 254 5.11 1.11 9.09
CA ILE A 254 5.13 2.51 8.65
C ILE A 254 4.54 2.53 7.24
N ILE A 255 3.43 3.24 7.09
CA ILE A 255 2.81 3.49 5.78
C ILE A 255 3.35 4.81 5.26
N THR A 256 3.86 4.81 4.03
CA THR A 256 4.43 6.00 3.39
C THR A 256 3.74 6.29 2.07
N LEU A 257 3.47 7.58 1.81
CA LEU A 257 2.99 8.06 0.52
C LEU A 257 4.20 8.58 -0.27
N TRP A 258 4.42 8.01 -1.45
CA TRP A 258 5.49 8.38 -2.37
C TRP A 258 4.88 9.05 -3.60
N GLU A 259 5.31 10.27 -3.87
CA GLU A 259 4.88 11.05 -5.02
C GLU A 259 6.09 11.34 -5.91
N TYR A 260 5.91 11.17 -7.22
CA TYR A 260 6.96 11.52 -8.17
C TYR A 260 7.01 13.03 -8.35
N ASP A 261 8.13 13.63 -7.96
CA ASP A 261 8.40 15.06 -8.10
C ASP A 261 9.82 15.26 -8.65
N LYS A 262 10.00 16.18 -9.60
CA LYS A 262 11.31 16.57 -10.17
C LYS A 262 12.23 15.37 -10.49
N ASN A 263 11.72 14.39 -11.23
CA ASN A 263 12.44 13.17 -11.66
C ASN A 263 12.84 12.18 -10.56
N ARG A 264 12.14 12.17 -9.42
CA ARG A 264 12.38 11.20 -8.34
C ARG A 264 11.12 11.01 -7.50
N PHE A 265 11.00 9.83 -6.91
CA PHE A 265 9.96 9.63 -5.90
C PHE A 265 10.37 10.23 -4.56
N VAL A 266 9.44 10.94 -3.93
CA VAL A 266 9.61 11.64 -2.67
C VAL A 266 8.53 11.18 -1.70
N ILE A 267 8.91 10.85 -0.47
CA ILE A 267 8.01 10.54 0.62
C ILE A 267 7.37 11.83 1.11
N THR A 268 6.07 11.99 0.90
CA THR A 268 5.34 13.20 1.27
C THR A 268 4.48 13.03 2.53
N ARG A 269 4.20 11.79 2.93
CA ARG A 269 3.54 11.43 4.19
C ARG A 269 4.10 10.14 4.77
N ALA A 270 4.08 10.03 6.10
CA ALA A 270 4.43 8.83 6.85
C ALA A 270 3.51 8.67 8.08
N GLU A 271 3.09 7.43 8.32
CA GLU A 271 2.25 7.08 9.46
C GLU A 271 2.69 5.74 10.10
N LEU A 272 2.86 5.74 11.42
CA LEU A 272 3.10 4.54 12.23
C LEU A 272 1.77 3.90 12.61
N ILE A 273 1.62 2.60 12.31
CA ILE A 273 0.41 1.82 12.58
C ILE A 273 0.81 0.43 13.10
N LEU A 274 0.01 -0.16 13.97
CA LEU A 274 0.20 -1.55 14.39
C LEU A 274 -0.24 -2.53 13.30
N GLY A 275 0.48 -3.63 13.10
CA GLY A 275 0.07 -4.68 12.16
C GLY A 275 -1.31 -5.25 12.52
N ASP A 276 -1.62 -5.35 13.81
CA ASP A 276 -2.94 -5.81 14.29
C ASP A 276 -4.07 -4.88 13.88
N TYR A 277 -3.84 -3.57 13.98
CA TYR A 277 -4.83 -2.56 13.58
C TYR A 277 -5.08 -2.57 12.07
N ILE A 278 -4.04 -2.84 11.26
CA ILE A 278 -4.16 -3.07 9.82
C ILE A 278 -5.01 -4.31 9.55
N ARG A 279 -4.70 -5.45 10.19
CA ARG A 279 -5.43 -6.72 10.01
C ARG A 279 -6.90 -6.62 10.42
N GLN A 280 -7.20 -5.79 11.42
CA GLN A 280 -8.54 -5.54 11.91
C GLN A 280 -9.29 -4.43 11.15
N TYR A 281 -8.70 -3.85 10.11
CA TYR A 281 -9.27 -2.73 9.35
C TYR A 281 -9.69 -1.54 10.25
N GLY A 282 -8.88 -1.25 11.26
CA GLY A 282 -9.08 -0.11 12.15
C GLY A 282 -10.06 -0.33 13.30
N LYS A 283 -10.51 -1.57 13.51
CA LYS A 283 -11.37 -1.92 14.66
C LYS A 283 -10.57 -2.00 15.95
N THR A 284 -11.26 -1.71 17.05
CA THR A 284 -10.74 -1.80 18.43
C THR A 284 -11.58 -2.79 19.24
N PRO A 285 -11.02 -3.41 20.29
CA PRO A 285 -9.63 -3.27 20.76
C PRO A 285 -8.65 -3.97 19.82
N PHE A 286 -7.48 -3.36 19.61
CA PHE A 286 -6.35 -4.06 19.03
C PHE A 286 -5.53 -4.68 20.16
N GLU A 287 -4.88 -5.79 19.85
CA GLU A 287 -4.08 -6.50 20.83
C GLU A 287 -2.74 -5.80 21.05
N ALA A 288 -2.25 -5.78 22.29
CA ALA A 288 -0.91 -5.23 22.59
C ALA A 288 0.21 -6.23 22.24
N GLN A 289 -0.09 -7.52 22.20
CA GLN A 289 0.87 -8.57 21.88
C GLN A 289 0.97 -8.83 20.36
N PRO A 290 2.18 -8.95 19.77
CA PRO A 290 2.35 -9.30 18.36
C PRO A 290 1.63 -10.61 17.97
N LEU A 291 1.03 -10.65 16.78
CA LEU A 291 0.29 -11.84 16.31
C LEU A 291 1.15 -13.12 16.30
N TRP A 292 2.42 -13.01 15.87
CA TRP A 292 3.32 -14.16 15.83
C TRP A 292 3.61 -14.71 17.23
N GLU A 293 3.68 -13.85 18.24
CA GLU A 293 3.94 -14.25 19.62
C GLU A 293 2.74 -15.02 20.18
N ARG A 294 1.52 -14.55 19.90
CA ARG A 294 0.27 -15.25 20.26
C ARG A 294 0.20 -16.65 19.63
N ASN A 295 0.48 -16.73 18.34
CA ASN A 295 0.40 -18.00 17.61
C ASN A 295 1.55 -18.96 17.96
N SER A 296 2.69 -18.46 18.44
CA SER A 296 3.85 -19.30 18.80
C SER A 296 3.58 -20.28 19.97
N VAL A 297 2.44 -20.13 20.65
CA VAL A 297 1.98 -21.07 21.68
C VAL A 297 1.49 -22.39 21.07
N THR A 298 0.90 -22.36 19.88
CA THR A 298 0.27 -23.53 19.24
C THR A 298 1.07 -24.04 18.05
N ILE A 299 1.78 -23.16 17.35
CA ILE A 299 2.57 -23.48 16.17
C ILE A 299 4.01 -23.02 16.33
N THR A 300 4.89 -23.49 15.43
CA THR A 300 6.29 -23.08 15.47
C THR A 300 6.41 -21.56 15.28
N PRO A 301 7.34 -20.89 15.97
CA PRO A 301 7.53 -19.44 15.81
C PRO A 301 7.82 -19.01 14.37
N LEU A 302 8.50 -19.88 13.63
CA LEU A 302 8.76 -19.72 12.20
C LEU A 302 7.47 -19.55 11.38
N LEU A 303 6.50 -20.45 11.59
CA LEU A 303 5.21 -20.39 10.90
C LEU A 303 4.37 -19.21 11.40
N ALA A 304 4.43 -18.92 12.70
CA ALA A 304 3.70 -17.82 13.31
C ALA A 304 4.11 -16.45 12.71
N ILE A 305 5.41 -16.21 12.51
CA ILE A 305 5.91 -14.99 11.87
C ILE A 305 5.45 -14.90 10.41
N GLN A 306 5.51 -16.01 9.66
CA GLN A 306 5.04 -16.04 8.27
C GLN A 306 3.56 -15.70 8.16
N ILE A 307 2.71 -16.26 9.03
CA ILE A 307 1.28 -15.93 9.09
C ILE A 307 1.10 -14.44 9.39
N ALA A 308 1.81 -13.89 10.37
CA ALA A 308 1.69 -12.48 10.72
C ALA A 308 2.07 -11.55 9.56
N VAL A 309 3.15 -11.85 8.83
CA VAL A 309 3.52 -11.12 7.61
C VAL A 309 2.42 -11.24 6.56
N GLY A 310 2.00 -12.45 6.22
CA GLY A 310 0.99 -12.69 5.19
C GLY A 310 -0.33 -12.00 5.44
N GLU A 311 -0.89 -12.16 6.63
CA GLU A 311 -2.16 -11.54 6.98
C GLU A 311 -2.08 -10.01 6.93
N THR A 312 -0.95 -9.43 7.35
CA THR A 312 -0.77 -7.97 7.35
C THR A 312 -0.66 -7.43 5.93
N LEU A 313 0.15 -8.07 5.08
CA LEU A 313 0.32 -7.64 3.69
C LEU A 313 -1.00 -7.77 2.91
N VAL A 314 -1.74 -8.88 3.07
CA VAL A 314 -3.06 -9.07 2.45
C VAL A 314 -4.07 -8.04 2.97
N ALA A 315 -4.10 -7.79 4.27
CA ALA A 315 -5.02 -6.81 4.85
C ALA A 315 -4.72 -5.40 4.32
N PHE A 316 -3.44 -5.02 4.25
CA PHE A 316 -3.00 -3.76 3.68
C PHE A 316 -3.43 -3.61 2.22
N GLU A 317 -3.22 -4.61 1.36
CA GLU A 317 -3.71 -4.58 -0.02
C GLU A 317 -5.24 -4.44 -0.08
N ASN A 318 -5.98 -5.11 0.81
CA ASN A 318 -7.43 -5.00 0.86
C ASN A 318 -7.93 -3.59 1.22
N ILE A 319 -7.21 -2.84 2.06
CA ILE A 319 -7.54 -1.44 2.42
C ILE A 319 -7.61 -0.55 1.17
N PHE A 320 -6.72 -0.79 0.21
CA PHE A 320 -6.61 0.02 -1.01
C PHE A 320 -7.33 -0.59 -2.23
N SER A 321 -7.72 -1.86 -2.17
CA SER A 321 -8.44 -2.53 -3.26
C SER A 321 -9.92 -2.13 -3.36
N ASN A 322 -10.56 -2.51 -4.46
CA ASN A 322 -12.02 -2.41 -4.62
C ASN A 322 -12.77 -3.61 -4.01
N SER A 323 -12.13 -4.39 -3.13
CA SER A 323 -12.79 -5.51 -2.46
C SER A 323 -13.88 -4.99 -1.50
N GLY A 324 -15.05 -5.65 -1.48
CA GLY A 324 -16.13 -5.36 -0.53
C GLY A 324 -15.82 -5.78 0.92
N LYS A 325 -14.56 -6.11 1.23
CA LYS A 325 -14.13 -6.59 2.56
C LYS A 325 -13.94 -5.47 3.58
N VAL A 326 -13.89 -4.22 3.13
CA VAL A 326 -13.50 -3.06 3.93
C VAL A 326 -14.64 -2.05 3.98
N ASP A 327 -14.99 -1.60 5.18
CA ASP A 327 -15.92 -0.48 5.36
C ASP A 327 -15.21 0.85 5.01
N ARG A 328 -15.54 1.41 3.86
CA ARG A 328 -14.95 2.67 3.36
C ARG A 328 -15.34 3.89 4.20
N ASN A 329 -16.38 3.78 5.02
CA ASN A 329 -16.79 4.88 5.89
C ASN A 329 -16.04 4.89 7.22
N SER A 330 -15.32 3.82 7.56
CA SER A 330 -14.49 3.72 8.75
C SER A 330 -13.49 4.89 8.84
N PRO A 331 -13.38 5.55 10.00
CA PRO A 331 -12.43 6.65 10.20
C PRO A 331 -10.97 6.27 9.89
N PHE A 332 -10.57 5.04 10.22
CA PHE A 332 -9.25 4.51 9.89
C PHE A 332 -9.02 4.36 8.39
N ILE A 333 -10.02 3.85 7.66
CA ILE A 333 -9.89 3.66 6.20
C ILE A 333 -9.83 5.00 5.49
N LYS A 334 -10.59 6.00 5.95
CA LYS A 334 -10.47 7.37 5.48
C LYS A 334 -9.07 7.91 5.76
N GLN A 335 -8.59 7.82 7.00
CA GLN A 335 -7.26 8.25 7.43
C GLN A 335 -6.16 7.68 6.53
N VAL A 336 -6.08 6.35 6.41
CA VAL A 336 -4.98 5.68 5.70
C VAL A 336 -5.03 5.94 4.19
N ARG A 337 -6.21 6.22 3.63
CA ARG A 337 -6.36 6.52 2.19
C ARG A 337 -6.17 8.00 1.86
N SER A 338 -6.50 8.92 2.77
CA SER A 338 -6.32 10.36 2.57
C SER A 338 -5.06 10.92 3.23
N PHE A 339 -4.40 10.14 4.10
CA PHE A 339 -3.37 10.58 5.05
C PHE A 339 -3.82 11.79 5.90
N ASP A 340 -5.11 11.87 6.22
CA ASP A 340 -5.66 12.90 7.10
C ASP A 340 -5.71 12.42 8.55
N LYS A 341 -4.76 12.87 9.36
CA LYS A 341 -4.65 12.51 10.79
C LYS A 341 -5.82 13.06 11.63
N ASN A 342 -6.61 14.01 11.12
CA ASN A 342 -7.75 14.56 11.87
C ASN A 342 -8.94 13.61 11.94
N THR A 343 -8.99 12.58 11.09
CA THR A 343 -10.07 11.59 11.13
C THR A 343 -9.88 10.54 12.21
N GLN A 344 -8.72 10.48 12.85
CA GLN A 344 -8.43 9.48 13.88
C GLN A 344 -8.88 9.91 15.28
N ASN A 345 -9.36 8.94 16.05
CA ASN A 345 -9.55 9.13 17.49
C ASN A 345 -8.18 9.27 18.18
N LYS A 346 -7.97 10.39 18.90
CA LYS A 346 -6.70 10.70 19.57
C LYS A 346 -6.27 9.67 20.62
N GLU A 347 -7.22 9.08 21.35
CA GLU A 347 -6.89 8.07 22.36
C GLU A 347 -6.45 6.75 21.71
N VAL A 348 -7.05 6.39 20.57
CA VAL A 348 -6.61 5.25 19.75
C VAL A 348 -5.19 5.50 19.24
N ALA A 349 -4.90 6.70 18.72
CA ALA A 349 -3.57 7.06 18.25
C ALA A 349 -2.50 6.96 19.36
N ARG A 350 -2.81 7.46 20.57
CA ARG A 350 -1.92 7.35 21.73
C ARG A 350 -1.69 5.90 22.14
N ALA A 351 -2.75 5.10 22.26
CA ALA A 351 -2.65 3.70 22.62
C ALA A 351 -1.80 2.92 21.60
N MET A 352 -1.93 3.22 20.31
CA MET A 352 -1.11 2.60 19.27
C MET A 352 0.37 2.94 19.41
N ILE A 353 0.71 4.20 19.70
CA ILE A 353 2.10 4.62 19.90
C ILE A 353 2.73 3.85 21.06
N VAL A 354 2.05 3.77 22.21
CA VAL A 354 2.55 3.05 23.39
C VAL A 354 2.76 1.57 23.07
N ALA A 355 1.79 0.94 22.40
CA ALA A 355 1.92 -0.46 22.00
C ALA A 355 3.05 -0.68 20.98
N ALA A 356 3.23 0.23 20.01
CA ALA A 356 4.27 0.15 19.01
C ALA A 356 5.67 0.23 19.64
N ASN A 357 5.87 1.20 20.54
CA ASN A 357 7.09 1.36 21.32
C ASN A 357 7.41 0.09 22.13
N LEU A 358 6.47 -0.39 22.94
CA LEU A 358 6.67 -1.59 23.75
C LEU A 358 7.09 -2.80 22.91
N ARG A 359 6.46 -3.00 21.75
CA ARG A 359 6.75 -4.12 20.85
C ARG A 359 8.12 -3.96 20.19
N PHE A 360 8.47 -2.76 19.76
CA PHE A 360 9.76 -2.48 19.14
C PHE A 360 10.90 -2.62 20.14
N GLU A 361 10.78 -2.02 21.33
CA GLU A 361 11.78 -2.10 22.39
C GLU A 361 12.03 -3.55 22.83
N ARG A 362 10.99 -4.39 22.87
CA ARG A 362 11.15 -5.84 23.09
C ARG A 362 11.95 -6.51 21.97
N ALA A 363 11.64 -6.20 20.71
CA ALA A 363 12.31 -6.79 19.56
C ALA A 363 13.81 -6.42 19.52
N ILE A 364 14.15 -5.14 19.72
CA ILE A 364 15.55 -4.69 19.72
C ILE A 364 16.31 -5.19 20.97
N THR A 365 15.67 -5.21 22.14
CA THR A 365 16.28 -5.75 23.36
C THR A 365 16.63 -7.24 23.21
N ALA A 366 15.80 -8.02 22.51
CA ALA A 366 16.10 -9.42 22.24
C ALA A 366 17.39 -9.56 21.39
N LEU A 367 17.60 -8.66 20.43
CA LEU A 367 18.81 -8.63 19.61
C LEU A 367 20.04 -8.21 20.44
N VAL A 368 19.93 -7.13 21.23
CA VAL A 368 21.02 -6.69 22.12
C VAL A 368 21.45 -7.79 23.10
N ARG A 369 20.47 -8.48 23.72
CA ARG A 369 20.76 -9.63 24.59
C ARG A 369 21.48 -10.75 23.85
N TYR A 370 21.09 -11.03 22.61
CA TYR A 370 21.78 -12.02 21.81
C TYR A 370 23.24 -11.64 21.52
N GLU A 371 23.55 -10.35 21.36
CA GLU A 371 24.92 -9.89 21.13
C GLU A 371 25.77 -9.94 22.40
N ASP A 372 25.23 -9.49 23.53
CA ASP A 372 26.02 -9.21 24.74
C ASP A 372 25.98 -10.30 25.82
N ASP A 373 24.89 -11.08 25.93
CA ASP A 373 24.75 -12.06 27.01
C ASP A 373 25.57 -13.34 26.70
N LYS A 374 26.40 -13.76 27.66
CA LYS A 374 27.21 -14.99 27.59
C LYS A 374 26.36 -16.25 27.37
N LYS A 375 25.10 -16.26 27.82
CA LYS A 375 24.18 -17.37 27.57
C LYS A 375 23.92 -17.61 26.09
N PHE A 376 24.17 -16.61 25.24
CA PHE A 376 24.02 -16.74 23.79
C PHE A 376 25.31 -17.07 23.04
N GLU A 377 26.45 -17.17 23.73
CA GLU A 377 27.76 -17.43 23.12
C GLU A 377 27.75 -18.68 22.24
N VAL A 378 27.23 -19.79 22.76
CA VAL A 378 27.20 -21.05 21.99
C VAL A 378 26.30 -20.97 20.74
N TYR A 379 25.22 -20.17 20.78
CA TYR A 379 24.38 -19.97 19.60
C TYR A 379 25.06 -19.05 18.57
N ARG A 380 25.78 -18.02 19.03
CA ARG A 380 26.60 -17.14 18.17
C ARG A 380 27.69 -17.92 17.47
N ASP A 381 28.37 -18.81 18.18
CA ASP A 381 29.42 -19.67 17.62
C ASP A 381 28.86 -20.62 16.55
N ALA A 382 27.73 -21.27 16.85
CA ALA A 382 27.08 -22.17 15.90
C ALA A 382 26.58 -21.44 14.64
N ALA A 383 26.00 -20.24 14.78
CA ALA A 383 25.61 -19.41 13.65
C ALA A 383 26.82 -18.97 12.82
N SER A 384 27.88 -18.51 13.49
CA SER A 384 29.12 -18.04 12.84
C SER A 384 29.83 -19.16 12.09
N TYR A 385 29.87 -20.36 12.67
CA TYR A 385 30.39 -21.56 12.03
C TYR A 385 29.62 -21.87 10.74
N LEU A 386 28.28 -21.96 10.81
CA LEU A 386 27.45 -22.24 9.64
C LEU A 386 27.66 -21.19 8.52
N LEU A 387 27.60 -19.90 8.86
CA LEU A 387 27.78 -18.83 7.87
C LEU A 387 29.17 -18.87 7.23
N SER A 388 30.20 -19.21 8.02
CA SER A 388 31.57 -19.37 7.53
C SER A 388 31.70 -20.57 6.58
N SER A 389 31.11 -21.71 6.92
CA SER A 389 31.10 -22.90 6.06
C SER A 389 30.35 -22.65 4.74
N ILE A 390 29.22 -21.93 4.76
CA ILE A 390 28.51 -21.52 3.54
C ILE A 390 29.42 -20.63 2.68
N LYS A 391 30.11 -19.66 3.30
CA LYS A 391 31.02 -18.74 2.62
C LYS A 391 32.22 -19.46 1.98
N MET A 392 32.74 -20.50 2.63
CA MET A 392 33.87 -21.31 2.13
C MET A 392 33.47 -22.31 1.03
N GLY A 393 32.16 -22.55 0.84
CA GLY A 393 31.67 -23.50 -0.17
C GLY A 393 31.52 -24.94 0.34
N ASP A 394 31.77 -25.19 1.62
CA ASP A 394 31.68 -26.51 2.28
C ASP A 394 30.23 -26.90 2.63
N PHE A 395 29.27 -26.20 2.04
CA PHE A 395 27.85 -26.29 2.38
C PHE A 395 27.26 -27.70 2.18
N THR A 396 27.72 -28.45 1.16
CA THR A 396 27.26 -29.81 0.90
C THR A 396 27.58 -30.76 2.07
N GLN A 397 28.77 -30.61 2.67
CA GLN A 397 29.17 -31.41 3.84
C GLN A 397 28.37 -31.01 5.07
N LEU A 398 28.15 -29.71 5.24
CA LEU A 398 27.37 -29.15 6.33
C LEU A 398 25.90 -29.60 6.29
N ILE A 399 25.25 -29.61 5.12
CA ILE A 399 23.87 -30.10 5.00
C ILE A 399 23.73 -31.59 5.26
N ALA A 400 24.74 -32.40 4.94
CA ALA A 400 24.72 -33.81 5.32
C ALA A 400 24.61 -34.00 6.85
N THR A 401 24.96 -32.98 7.63
CA THR A 401 24.82 -32.96 9.10
C THR A 401 23.48 -32.38 9.60
N ILE A 402 22.65 -31.81 8.71
CA ILE A 402 21.38 -31.13 9.04
C ILE A 402 20.21 -31.80 8.29
N PRO A 403 19.80 -33.03 8.69
CA PRO A 403 18.98 -33.93 7.88
C PRO A 403 17.55 -33.46 7.59
N GLN A 404 17.07 -32.37 8.21
CA GLN A 404 15.72 -31.85 8.02
C GLN A 404 15.64 -30.61 7.11
N THR A 405 16.76 -30.15 6.53
CA THR A 405 16.75 -28.96 5.66
C THR A 405 16.04 -29.23 4.33
N SER A 406 15.08 -28.38 3.94
CA SER A 406 14.35 -28.55 2.67
C SER A 406 15.22 -28.30 1.44
N GLN A 407 14.87 -28.90 0.29
CA GLN A 407 15.56 -28.64 -0.97
C GLN A 407 15.50 -27.16 -1.37
N GLU A 408 14.38 -26.49 -1.11
CA GLU A 408 14.24 -25.05 -1.35
C GLU A 408 15.25 -24.22 -0.53
N THR A 409 15.44 -24.58 0.75
CA THR A 409 16.44 -23.93 1.59
C THR A 409 17.86 -24.20 1.10
N PHE A 410 18.13 -25.44 0.67
CA PHE A 410 19.40 -25.81 0.05
C PHE A 410 19.68 -24.94 -1.18
N ASP A 411 18.72 -24.85 -2.10
CA ASP A 411 18.84 -24.11 -3.36
C ASP A 411 19.04 -22.62 -3.09
N PHE A 412 18.29 -22.05 -2.14
CA PHE A 412 18.44 -20.66 -1.74
C PHE A 412 19.85 -20.36 -1.21
N ILE A 413 20.35 -21.18 -0.27
CA ILE A 413 21.68 -20.96 0.31
C ILE A 413 22.76 -21.12 -0.77
N LYS A 414 22.64 -22.12 -1.64
CA LYS A 414 23.56 -22.33 -2.76
C LYS A 414 23.56 -21.12 -3.71
N ALA A 415 22.39 -20.58 -4.04
CA ALA A 415 22.26 -19.40 -4.91
C ALA A 415 22.80 -18.12 -4.26
N ASN A 416 22.81 -18.05 -2.92
CA ASN A 416 23.19 -16.86 -2.15
C ASN A 416 24.52 -17.00 -1.39
N ASN A 417 25.30 -18.07 -1.61
CA ASN A 417 26.53 -18.35 -0.86
C ASN A 417 27.52 -17.18 -0.87
N LYS A 418 27.70 -16.50 -2.02
CA LYS A 418 28.57 -15.31 -2.17
C LYS A 418 28.05 -14.08 -1.42
N LYS A 419 26.76 -14.04 -1.11
CA LYS A 419 26.08 -12.93 -0.42
C LYS A 419 25.82 -13.24 1.06
N ILE A 420 26.11 -14.47 1.53
CA ILE A 420 25.75 -14.91 2.87
C ILE A 420 26.36 -14.03 3.97
N GLY A 421 27.56 -13.46 3.74
CA GLY A 421 28.21 -12.55 4.69
C GLY A 421 27.51 -11.20 4.88
N MET A 422 26.56 -10.86 4.01
CA MET A 422 25.73 -9.66 4.13
C MET A 422 24.50 -9.91 5.02
N PHE A 423 24.13 -11.17 5.27
CA PHE A 423 23.04 -11.48 6.19
C PHE A 423 23.45 -11.13 7.61
N LYS A 424 22.57 -10.44 8.32
CA LYS A 424 22.76 -10.05 9.71
C LYS A 424 21.68 -10.68 10.56
N VAL A 425 22.00 -10.99 11.81
CA VAL A 425 20.99 -11.41 12.77
C VAL A 425 20.07 -10.22 13.02
N VAL A 426 18.78 -10.43 12.79
CA VAL A 426 17.75 -9.38 12.91
C VAL A 426 16.79 -9.63 14.05
N SER A 427 16.71 -10.87 14.52
CA SER A 427 15.97 -11.25 15.71
C SER A 427 16.39 -12.63 16.17
N VAL A 428 16.18 -12.89 17.45
CA VAL A 428 16.42 -14.19 18.06
C VAL A 428 15.26 -14.53 18.98
N LEU A 429 14.78 -15.76 18.87
CA LEU A 429 13.77 -16.29 19.77
C LEU A 429 14.31 -17.54 20.46
N LYS A 430 14.41 -17.48 21.79
CA LYS A 430 14.87 -18.58 22.62
C LYS A 430 13.69 -19.16 23.40
N THR A 431 13.44 -20.45 23.22
CA THR A 431 12.54 -21.27 24.06
C THR A 431 13.40 -22.08 25.06
N PRO A 432 12.81 -22.86 25.97
CA PRO A 432 13.58 -23.73 26.86
C PRO A 432 14.50 -24.71 26.11
N ASN A 433 14.05 -25.23 24.96
CA ASN A 433 14.76 -26.29 24.23
C ASN A 433 15.35 -25.83 22.90
N ASP A 434 14.83 -24.74 22.32
CA ASP A 434 15.15 -24.30 20.97
C ASP A 434 15.63 -22.84 20.95
N CYS A 435 16.45 -22.51 19.96
CA CYS A 435 16.85 -21.15 19.63
C CYS A 435 16.71 -20.93 18.13
N PHE A 436 15.88 -19.96 17.75
CA PHE A 436 15.67 -19.55 16.37
C PHE A 436 16.44 -18.25 16.15
N ILE A 437 17.42 -18.27 15.25
CA ILE A 437 18.19 -17.10 14.84
C ILE A 437 17.68 -16.69 13.47
N PHE A 438 17.08 -15.51 13.37
CA PHE A 438 16.58 -14.96 12.12
C PHE A 438 17.65 -14.08 11.51
N LEU A 439 18.05 -14.39 10.29
CA LEU A 439 19.01 -13.63 9.51
C LEU A 439 18.34 -13.07 8.28
N SER A 440 18.54 -11.79 8.02
CA SER A 440 17.97 -11.13 6.86
C SER A 440 19.03 -10.37 6.10
N HIS A 441 18.82 -10.25 4.79
CA HIS A 441 19.66 -9.43 3.94
C HIS A 441 19.18 -7.97 3.98
N PRO A 442 20.06 -7.00 4.31
CA PRO A 442 19.64 -5.60 4.51
C PRO A 442 19.01 -4.96 3.26
N ILE A 443 19.41 -5.39 2.07
CA ILE A 443 18.89 -4.89 0.77
C ILE A 443 17.62 -5.62 0.33
N ASP A 444 17.42 -6.85 0.83
CA ASP A 444 16.32 -7.72 0.39
C ASP A 444 15.75 -8.46 1.60
N PRO A 445 15.04 -7.73 2.47
CA PRO A 445 14.57 -8.24 3.77
C PRO A 445 13.54 -9.35 3.63
N ASN A 446 12.99 -9.50 2.43
CA ASN A 446 11.99 -10.49 2.12
C ASN A 446 12.62 -11.88 2.20
N ASN A 447 13.92 -11.99 1.94
CA ASN A 447 14.66 -13.23 2.06
C ASN A 447 15.23 -13.36 3.49
N VAL A 448 14.66 -14.27 4.26
CA VAL A 448 15.07 -14.56 5.64
C VAL A 448 15.60 -15.98 5.71
N LEU A 449 16.83 -16.12 6.20
CA LEU A 449 17.39 -17.41 6.58
C LEU A 449 17.19 -17.59 8.09
N VAL A 450 16.62 -18.71 8.50
CA VAL A 450 16.38 -19.03 9.91
C VAL A 450 17.20 -20.23 10.31
N LEU A 451 17.98 -20.09 11.37
CA LEU A 451 18.73 -21.18 11.96
C LEU A 451 17.99 -21.66 13.18
N TRP A 452 17.55 -22.92 13.16
CA TRP A 452 16.92 -23.57 14.29
C TRP A 452 17.94 -24.45 15.00
N LEU A 453 18.37 -24.00 16.17
CA LEU A 453 19.25 -24.73 17.06
C LEU A 453 18.42 -25.41 18.14
N GLN A 454 18.75 -26.66 18.44
CA GLN A 454 18.10 -27.40 19.53
C GLN A 454 19.15 -27.82 20.56
N THR A 455 18.73 -27.80 21.82
CA THR A 455 19.53 -28.28 22.95
C THR A 455 19.26 -29.77 23.17
N SER A 456 20.30 -30.59 23.18
CA SER A 456 20.23 -31.98 23.64
C SER A 456 21.41 -32.28 24.56
N GLN A 457 21.13 -32.69 25.80
CA GLN A 457 22.15 -33.00 26.82
C GLN A 457 23.19 -31.89 27.06
N GLY A 458 22.76 -30.62 27.02
CA GLY A 458 23.65 -29.47 27.20
C GLY A 458 24.56 -29.16 26.01
N LYS A 459 24.46 -29.93 24.92
CA LYS A 459 25.10 -29.63 23.63
C LYS A 459 24.07 -28.97 22.71
N TYR A 460 24.49 -27.89 22.06
CA TYR A 460 23.67 -27.19 21.07
C TYR A 460 24.06 -27.67 19.67
N GLY A 461 23.06 -28.13 18.92
CA GLY A 461 23.23 -28.57 17.54
C GLY A 461 22.32 -27.77 16.62
N LEU A 462 22.83 -27.43 15.44
CA LEU A 462 21.98 -26.94 14.36
C LEU A 462 21.06 -28.09 13.92
N ARG A 463 19.76 -27.94 14.21
CA ARG A 463 18.75 -28.95 13.87
C ARG A 463 18.28 -28.78 12.44
N GLN A 464 18.04 -27.54 12.04
CA GLN A 464 17.47 -27.21 10.73
C GLN A 464 17.84 -25.79 10.31
N ALA A 465 18.03 -25.58 9.01
CA ALA A 465 17.98 -24.26 8.41
C ALA A 465 16.68 -24.14 7.60
N HIS A 466 16.10 -22.94 7.59
CA HIS A 466 14.91 -22.62 6.80
C HIS A 466 15.10 -21.35 6.02
N PHE A 467 14.75 -21.37 4.75
CA PHE A 467 14.57 -20.17 3.96
C PHE A 467 13.10 -19.74 3.97
N ILE A 468 12.87 -18.45 4.15
CA ILE A 468 11.57 -17.80 4.01
C ILE A 468 11.71 -16.67 2.99
N ASN A 469 10.75 -16.60 2.08
CA ASN A 469 10.59 -15.45 1.20
C ASN A 469 9.27 -14.74 1.50
N HIS A 470 9.32 -13.52 2.03
CA HIS A 470 8.13 -12.69 2.28
C HIS A 470 7.64 -11.91 1.05
N SER A 471 8.30 -12.04 -0.11
CA SER A 471 7.94 -11.26 -1.30
C SER A 471 6.63 -11.77 -1.89
N PHE A 472 5.69 -10.85 -2.09
CA PHE A 472 4.39 -11.13 -2.68
C PHE A 472 4.52 -11.27 -4.21
N SER A 473 4.79 -12.49 -4.69
CA SER A 473 4.48 -12.86 -6.06
C SER A 473 3.05 -13.41 -6.13
N ALA A 474 2.36 -13.26 -7.27
CA ALA A 474 1.01 -13.80 -7.45
C ALA A 474 0.91 -15.31 -7.19
N SER A 475 2.01 -16.06 -7.38
CA SER A 475 2.11 -17.49 -7.03
C SER A 475 2.26 -17.70 -5.52
N TYR A 476 2.94 -16.80 -4.80
CA TYR A 476 3.09 -16.84 -3.35
C TYR A 476 1.82 -16.40 -2.60
N ILE A 477 1.01 -15.49 -3.16
CA ILE A 477 -0.31 -15.12 -2.61
C ILE A 477 -1.22 -16.34 -2.46
N GLY A 478 -1.17 -17.30 -3.38
CA GLY A 478 -1.89 -18.57 -3.27
C GLY A 478 -1.40 -19.41 -2.09
N GLN A 479 -0.08 -19.55 -1.95
CA GLN A 479 0.54 -20.28 -0.83
C GLN A 479 0.28 -19.59 0.52
N MET A 480 0.32 -18.26 0.58
CA MET A 480 0.01 -17.49 1.78
C MET A 480 -1.47 -17.55 2.15
N LYS A 481 -2.38 -17.56 1.17
CA LYS A 481 -3.80 -17.79 1.44
C LYS A 481 -4.06 -19.19 2.00
N GLU A 482 -3.38 -20.21 1.49
CA GLU A 482 -3.44 -21.56 2.06
C GLU A 482 -2.79 -21.64 3.46
N LEU A 483 -1.66 -20.98 3.69
CA LEU A 483 -1.04 -20.90 5.02
C LEU A 483 -1.93 -20.16 6.03
N VAL A 484 -2.58 -19.07 5.62
CA VAL A 484 -3.56 -18.34 6.43
C VAL A 484 -4.80 -19.20 6.70
N LYS A 485 -5.26 -19.98 5.72
CA LYS A 485 -6.37 -20.92 5.89
C LYS A 485 -6.01 -22.02 6.88
N ILE A 486 -4.81 -22.61 6.77
CA ILE A 486 -4.27 -23.59 7.73
C ILE A 486 -4.17 -22.97 9.12
N GLY A 487 -3.58 -21.77 9.23
CA GLY A 487 -3.42 -21.07 10.51
C GLY A 487 -4.74 -20.65 11.18
N ARG A 488 -5.84 -20.55 10.44
CA ARG A 488 -7.19 -20.32 11.00
C ARG A 488 -7.92 -21.60 11.37
N GLN A 489 -7.45 -22.75 10.89
CA GLN A 489 -8.00 -24.07 11.18
C GLN A 489 -7.30 -24.72 12.39
N LEU A 490 -6.02 -24.39 12.60
CA LEU A 490 -5.26 -24.65 13.82
C LEU A 490 -5.65 -23.63 14.90
#